data_AF-V7EKI1-F1
#
_entry.id   AF-V7EKI1-F1
#
_cell.length_a   1.000
_cell.length_b   1.000
_cell.length_c   1.000
_cell.angle_alpha   90.00
_cell.angle_beta   90.00
_cell.angle_gamma   90.00
#
_symmetry.space_group_name_H-M   'P 1'
#
loop_
_entity.id
_entity.type
_entity.pdbx_description
1 polymer ?
#
loop_
_entity_poly.entity_id
_entity_poly.type
_entity_poly.pdbx_seq_one_letter_code
_entity_poly.pdbx_strand_id
1 'polypeptide(L)'
;MFRIAHLPKDRLVRRAGIAWLAFALGVSTTMPALSIDARGAASAQIPVRHVAMAPAGAGTLCSTYDWACARSGKAMLLGEGVMDTLRAVNSRANRIIRPISDMQQYRTPEYWALPTQRGGDCEDYALYKKRELIRLGIPPEQLL
;
A
#
# COMPACT_ATOMS: atom_id res chain seq x y z
N MET A 1 70.08 -0.99 -39.80
CA MET A 1 69.95 -0.26 -38.52
C MET A 1 68.55 0.34 -38.47
N PHE A 2 67.62 -0.35 -37.78
CA PHE A 2 66.19 -0.02 -37.72
C PHE A 2 65.93 1.17 -36.77
N ARG A 3 65.25 2.23 -37.24
CA ARG A 3 64.65 3.25 -36.37
C ARG A 3 63.20 2.87 -36.11
N ILE A 4 62.89 2.59 -34.85
CA ILE A 4 61.53 2.35 -34.35
C ILE A 4 60.82 3.70 -34.25
N ALA A 5 59.75 3.91 -35.01
CA ALA A 5 58.87 5.07 -34.87
C ALA A 5 58.02 4.93 -33.60
N HIS A 6 58.21 5.80 -32.62
CA HIS A 6 57.32 5.93 -31.47
C HIS A 6 56.03 6.64 -31.88
N LEU A 7 54.90 5.92 -31.89
CA LEU A 7 53.57 6.51 -32.01
C LEU A 7 53.17 7.19 -30.68
N PRO A 8 52.62 8.41 -30.70
CA PRO A 8 52.20 9.11 -29.49
C PRO A 8 50.93 8.46 -28.89
N LYS A 9 51.07 7.94 -27.67
CA LYS A 9 50.02 7.24 -26.88
C LYS A 9 48.76 8.08 -26.65
N ASP A 10 48.85 9.41 -26.79
CA ASP A 10 47.83 10.36 -26.36
C ASP A 10 46.59 10.41 -27.29
N ARG A 11 46.74 10.03 -28.57
CA ARG A 11 45.61 9.96 -29.52
C ARG A 11 44.75 8.71 -29.33
N LEU A 12 45.29 7.65 -28.73
CA LEU A 12 44.59 6.38 -28.54
C LEU A 12 43.59 6.46 -27.37
N VAL A 13 43.99 7.11 -26.27
CA VAL A 13 43.17 7.28 -25.06
C VAL A 13 41.94 8.16 -25.33
N ARG A 14 42.08 9.21 -26.16
CA ARG A 14 40.98 10.13 -26.46
C ARG A 14 39.88 9.53 -27.34
N ARG A 15 40.22 8.58 -28.21
CA ARG A 15 39.24 7.85 -29.06
C ARG A 15 38.49 6.78 -28.28
N ALA A 16 39.14 6.13 -27.31
CA ALA A 16 38.51 5.16 -26.43
C ALA A 16 37.46 5.83 -25.51
N GLY A 17 37.75 6.99 -24.94
CA GLY A 17 36.81 7.70 -24.04
C GLY A 17 35.49 8.13 -24.70
N ILE A 18 35.54 8.55 -25.97
CA ILE A 18 34.34 8.96 -26.72
C ILE A 18 33.48 7.74 -27.13
N ALA A 19 34.12 6.61 -27.46
CA ALA A 19 33.42 5.38 -27.79
C ALA A 19 32.66 4.78 -26.58
N TRP A 20 33.22 4.89 -25.38
CA TRP A 20 32.57 4.42 -24.15
C TRP A 20 31.37 5.29 -23.72
N LEU A 21 31.43 6.61 -23.92
CA LEU A 21 30.30 7.51 -23.66
C LEU A 21 29.13 7.27 -24.62
N ALA A 22 29.39 6.95 -25.89
CA ALA A 22 28.35 6.65 -26.87
C ALA A 22 27.65 5.29 -26.60
N PHE A 23 28.39 4.29 -26.09
CA PHE A 23 27.82 2.99 -25.74
C PHE A 23 26.90 3.06 -24.51
N ALA A 24 27.22 3.88 -23.51
CA ALA A 24 26.41 4.04 -22.30
C ALA A 24 25.07 4.76 -22.55
N LEU A 25 25.00 5.68 -23.54
CA LEU A 25 23.73 6.33 -23.92
C LEU A 25 22.85 5.49 -24.86
N GLY A 26 23.43 4.58 -25.65
CA GLY A 26 22.67 3.79 -26.63
C GLY A 26 21.84 2.64 -26.04
N VAL A 27 22.23 2.10 -24.88
CA VAL A 27 21.63 0.86 -24.33
C VAL A 27 20.37 1.11 -23.46
N SER A 28 20.08 2.36 -23.07
CA SER A 28 18.92 2.64 -22.19
C SER A 28 17.56 2.84 -22.89
N THR A 29 17.47 2.75 -24.21
CA THR A 29 16.24 3.15 -24.95
C THR A 29 15.29 2.01 -25.33
N THR A 30 15.58 0.76 -24.95
CA THR A 30 14.75 -0.39 -25.36
C THR A 30 14.20 -1.22 -24.20
N MET A 31 14.07 -0.66 -22.98
CA MET A 31 13.22 -1.31 -21.98
C MET A 31 11.75 -1.15 -22.41
N PRO A 32 11.03 -2.22 -22.81
CA PRO A 32 9.59 -2.13 -22.91
C PRO A 32 9.08 -1.80 -21.51
N ALA A 33 8.38 -0.68 -21.39
CA ALA A 33 7.60 -0.37 -20.21
C ALA A 33 6.49 -1.43 -20.12
N LEU A 34 6.74 -2.50 -19.37
CA LEU A 34 5.70 -3.41 -18.92
C LEU A 34 4.78 -2.59 -18.01
N SER A 35 3.78 -1.97 -18.62
CA SER A 35 2.75 -1.25 -17.89
C SER A 35 1.90 -2.32 -17.22
N ILE A 36 2.05 -2.47 -15.90
CA ILE A 36 1.08 -3.22 -15.10
C ILE A 36 -0.21 -2.42 -15.17
N ASP A 37 -1.16 -2.87 -15.99
CA ASP A 37 -2.49 -2.30 -16.01
C ASP A 37 -3.20 -2.73 -14.73
N ALA A 38 -3.13 -1.89 -13.69
CA ALA A 38 -3.82 -2.11 -12.42
C ALA A 38 -5.35 -2.14 -12.57
N ARG A 39 -5.88 -1.85 -13.76
CA ARG A 39 -7.32 -1.99 -14.10
C ARG A 39 -7.68 -3.42 -14.53
N GLY A 40 -6.69 -4.25 -14.85
CA GLY A 40 -6.85 -5.64 -15.25
C GLY A 40 -6.79 -6.60 -14.06
N ALA A 41 -7.80 -6.59 -13.20
CA ALA A 41 -8.02 -7.67 -12.24
C ALA A 41 -9.50 -8.08 -12.24
N ALA A 42 -9.92 -8.74 -13.32
CA ALA A 42 -11.12 -9.57 -13.26
C ALA A 42 -10.82 -10.77 -12.35
N SER A 43 -11.16 -10.62 -11.07
CA SER A 43 -11.40 -11.67 -10.08
C SER A 43 -10.51 -12.92 -10.14
N ALA A 44 -9.25 -12.80 -9.73
CA ALA A 44 -8.61 -13.90 -9.03
C ALA A 44 -8.87 -13.66 -7.54
N GLN A 45 -9.97 -14.21 -7.01
CA GLN A 45 -10.11 -14.30 -5.55
C GLN A 45 -8.87 -15.03 -5.03
N ILE A 46 -8.13 -14.40 -4.11
CA ILE A 46 -6.93 -15.00 -3.53
C ILE A 46 -7.38 -16.30 -2.86
N PRO A 47 -6.82 -17.47 -3.23
CA PRO A 47 -7.24 -18.74 -2.64
C PRO A 47 -6.95 -18.72 -1.13
N VAL A 48 -7.94 -19.10 -0.33
CA VAL A 48 -7.76 -19.27 1.11
C VAL A 48 -6.83 -20.46 1.33
N ARG A 49 -5.61 -20.19 1.79
CA ARG A 49 -4.62 -21.23 2.06
C ARG A 49 -4.78 -21.84 3.45
N HIS A 50 -5.08 -21.00 4.45
CA HIS A 50 -5.27 -21.38 5.85
C HIS A 50 -6.29 -20.43 6.50
N VAL A 51 -7.08 -20.95 7.44
CA VAL A 51 -7.96 -20.13 8.29
C VAL A 51 -7.20 -19.86 9.59
N ALA A 52 -7.00 -18.58 9.90
CA ALA A 52 -6.42 -18.15 11.17
C ALA A 52 -7.52 -17.83 12.19
N MET A 53 -7.21 -17.99 13.47
CA MET A 53 -8.07 -17.44 14.53
C MET A 53 -7.99 -15.92 14.54
N ALA A 54 -9.08 -15.27 14.92
CA ALA A 54 -9.08 -13.83 15.14
C ALA A 54 -8.09 -13.47 16.27
N PRO A 55 -7.43 -12.29 16.19
CA PRO A 55 -6.63 -11.77 17.29
C PRO A 55 -7.43 -11.71 18.60
N ALA A 56 -6.77 -11.94 19.74
CA ALA A 56 -7.44 -11.95 21.03
C ALA A 56 -8.17 -10.62 21.33
N GLY A 57 -7.60 -9.48 20.91
CA GLY A 57 -8.19 -8.15 21.06
C GLY A 57 -9.51 -7.95 20.32
N ALA A 58 -9.79 -8.74 19.27
CA ALA A 58 -11.04 -8.64 18.50
C ALA A 58 -12.26 -9.09 19.32
N GLY A 59 -12.07 -9.93 20.34
CA GLY A 59 -13.15 -10.56 21.10
C GLY A 59 -14.06 -9.57 21.86
N THR A 60 -13.55 -8.40 22.23
CA THR A 60 -14.30 -7.36 22.95
C THR A 60 -14.82 -6.25 22.04
N LEU A 61 -14.63 -6.38 20.72
CA LEU A 61 -14.95 -5.31 19.78
C LEU A 61 -16.43 -4.92 19.83
N CYS A 62 -17.32 -5.91 19.72
CA CYS A 62 -18.76 -5.65 19.63
C CYS A 62 -19.35 -5.08 20.92
N SER A 63 -18.78 -5.41 22.08
CA SER A 63 -19.22 -4.85 23.37
C SER A 63 -18.62 -3.47 23.64
N THR A 64 -17.48 -3.15 23.05
CA THR A 64 -16.84 -1.83 23.16
C THR A 64 -17.47 -0.82 22.19
N TYR A 65 -17.82 -1.29 20.99
CA TYR A 65 -18.37 -0.48 19.92
C TYR A 65 -19.59 -1.18 19.31
N ASP A 66 -20.79 -0.92 19.83
CA ASP A 66 -22.04 -1.52 19.35
C ASP A 66 -22.23 -1.35 17.83
N TRP A 67 -21.78 -0.20 17.29
CA TRP A 67 -21.83 0.11 15.87
C TRP A 67 -20.94 -0.81 15.00
N ALA A 68 -19.87 -1.39 15.57
CA ALA A 68 -18.93 -2.21 14.82
C ALA A 68 -19.55 -3.54 14.37
N CYS A 69 -20.55 -4.04 15.09
CA CYS A 69 -21.24 -5.30 14.81
C CYS A 69 -22.75 -5.10 14.58
N ALA A 70 -23.18 -3.86 14.35
CA ALA A 70 -24.58 -3.52 14.19
C ALA A 70 -25.21 -4.18 12.96
N ARG A 71 -26.51 -4.47 13.13
CA ARG A 71 -27.57 -4.89 12.21
C ARG A 71 -28.35 -3.77 11.51
N SER A 72 -28.04 -3.33 10.28
CA SER A 72 -28.93 -2.39 9.57
C SER A 72 -30.01 -3.07 8.73
N GLY A 73 -29.74 -4.28 8.21
CA GLY A 73 -30.64 -5.00 7.30
C GLY A 73 -30.76 -4.37 5.91
N LYS A 74 -30.01 -3.29 5.65
CA LYS A 74 -29.95 -2.62 4.36
C LYS A 74 -28.89 -3.29 3.49
N ALA A 75 -29.12 -3.27 2.19
CA ALA A 75 -28.12 -3.65 1.20
C ALA A 75 -27.83 -2.45 0.30
N MET A 76 -26.56 -2.21 0.03
CA MET A 76 -26.10 -1.20 -0.90
C MET A 76 -25.26 -1.84 -1.99
N LEU A 77 -25.55 -1.49 -3.25
CA LEU A 77 -24.77 -1.95 -4.40
C LEU A 77 -23.43 -1.23 -4.45
N LEU A 78 -22.37 -1.98 -4.75
CA LEU A 78 -21.02 -1.44 -4.93
C LEU A 78 -20.89 -0.82 -6.33
N GLY A 79 -21.25 0.46 -6.45
CA GLY A 79 -21.07 1.26 -7.67
C GLY A 79 -19.92 2.26 -7.55
N GLU A 80 -19.63 2.98 -8.64
CA GLU A 80 -18.49 3.90 -8.71
C GLU A 80 -18.51 4.98 -7.60
N GLY A 81 -19.68 5.57 -7.30
CA GLY A 81 -19.80 6.56 -6.23
C GLY A 81 -19.51 5.99 -4.82
N VAL A 82 -19.85 4.72 -4.58
CA VAL A 82 -19.49 4.02 -3.33
C VAL A 82 -18.00 3.74 -3.31
N MET A 83 -17.41 3.32 -4.44
CA MET A 83 -15.97 3.08 -4.56
C MET A 83 -15.15 4.36 -4.34
N ASP A 84 -15.62 5.51 -4.82
CA ASP A 84 -14.97 6.79 -4.55
C ASP A 84 -15.02 7.16 -3.07
N THR A 85 -16.15 6.87 -2.40
CA THR A 85 -16.29 7.05 -0.96
C THR A 85 -15.29 6.16 -0.19
N LEU A 86 -15.19 4.87 -0.57
CA LEU A 86 -14.22 3.94 0.02
C LEU A 86 -12.79 4.42 -0.16
N ARG A 87 -12.42 4.85 -1.38
CA ARG A 87 -11.09 5.40 -1.69
C ARG A 87 -10.81 6.65 -0.87
N ALA A 88 -11.75 7.59 -0.78
CA ALA A 88 -11.59 8.83 -0.02
C ALA A 88 -11.36 8.58 1.48
N VAL A 89 -12.17 7.71 2.11
CA VAL A 89 -12.00 7.35 3.53
C VAL A 89 -10.68 6.63 3.76
N ASN A 90 -10.32 5.66 2.90
CA ASN A 90 -9.06 4.94 3.00
C ASN A 90 -7.86 5.87 2.91
N SER A 91 -7.82 6.73 1.88
CA SER A 91 -6.73 7.69 1.70
C SER A 91 -6.68 8.72 2.84
N ARG A 92 -7.82 9.14 3.38
CA ARG A 92 -7.85 10.03 4.54
C ARG A 92 -7.25 9.37 5.77
N ALA A 93 -7.66 8.15 6.11
CA ALA A 93 -7.11 7.40 7.23
C ALA A 93 -5.58 7.27 7.12
N ASN A 94 -5.11 6.89 5.92
CA ASN A 94 -3.68 6.75 5.63
C ASN A 94 -2.88 8.06 5.74
N ARG A 95 -3.53 9.22 5.60
CA ARG A 95 -2.88 10.54 5.73
C ARG A 95 -2.90 11.07 7.17
N ILE A 96 -3.98 10.86 7.91
CA ILE A 96 -4.19 11.54 9.20
C ILE A 96 -3.77 10.70 10.40
N ILE A 97 -3.76 9.38 10.26
CA ILE A 97 -3.35 8.48 11.34
C ILE A 97 -1.85 8.26 11.20
N ARG A 98 -1.11 8.50 12.27
CA ARG A 98 0.32 8.17 12.35
C ARG A 98 0.47 6.70 12.78
N PRO A 99 1.38 5.92 12.16
CA PRO A 99 1.65 4.57 12.64
C PRO A 99 2.33 4.60 14.01
N ILE A 100 1.81 3.80 14.94
CA ILE A 100 2.39 3.51 16.26
C ILE A 100 1.83 2.17 16.72
N SER A 101 2.67 1.28 17.24
CA SER A 101 2.17 0.00 17.72
C SER A 101 1.50 0.11 19.08
N ASP A 102 0.59 -0.82 19.37
CA ASP A 102 -0.01 -0.95 20.70
C ASP A 102 1.01 -1.08 21.82
N MET A 103 2.12 -1.78 21.57
CA MET A 103 3.17 -1.89 22.58
C MET A 103 3.78 -0.52 22.92
N GLN A 104 3.92 0.37 21.94
CA GLN A 104 4.43 1.73 22.16
C GLN A 104 3.38 2.67 22.76
N GLN A 105 2.10 2.46 22.43
CA GLN A 105 1.01 3.32 22.86
C GLN A 105 0.47 2.94 24.25
N TYR A 106 0.20 1.65 24.45
CA TYR A 106 -0.55 1.08 25.58
C TYR A 106 0.21 0.03 26.40
N ARG A 107 1.41 -0.39 25.98
CA ARG A 107 2.22 -1.42 26.66
C ARG A 107 1.58 -2.81 26.70
N THR A 108 0.72 -3.11 25.72
CA THR A 108 0.11 -4.42 25.52
C THR A 108 0.38 -4.90 24.09
N PRO A 109 0.46 -6.22 23.84
CA PRO A 109 0.65 -6.72 22.48
C PRO A 109 -0.49 -6.40 21.51
N GLU A 110 -1.70 -6.23 22.04
CA GLU A 110 -2.93 -6.04 21.26
C GLU A 110 -3.97 -5.27 22.09
N TYR A 111 -4.59 -4.24 21.50
CA TYR A 111 -5.60 -3.38 22.08
C TYR A 111 -6.42 -2.66 21.00
N TRP A 112 -7.62 -3.20 20.72
CA TRP A 112 -8.48 -2.67 19.67
C TRP A 112 -9.14 -1.35 20.10
N ALA A 113 -8.75 -0.25 19.45
CA ALA A 113 -9.28 1.07 19.75
C ALA A 113 -9.61 1.89 18.49
N LEU A 114 -10.11 3.09 18.68
CA LEU A 114 -10.06 4.09 17.63
C LEU A 114 -8.71 4.83 17.74
N PRO A 115 -8.12 5.27 16.61
CA PRO A 115 -6.84 5.95 16.63
C PRO A 115 -6.88 7.18 17.54
N THR A 116 -5.82 7.37 18.32
CA THR A 116 -5.65 8.54 19.19
C THR A 116 -4.91 9.65 18.45
N GLN A 117 -4.68 10.80 19.12
CA GLN A 117 -3.77 11.82 18.58
C GLN A 117 -2.33 11.30 18.39
N ARG A 118 -1.94 10.26 19.13
CA ARG A 118 -0.65 9.59 18.94
C ARG A 118 -0.66 8.65 17.73
N GLY A 119 -1.83 8.25 17.23
CA GLY A 119 -1.96 7.36 16.08
C GLY A 119 -2.62 6.04 16.44
N GLY A 120 -2.31 5.03 15.62
CA GLY A 120 -2.68 3.63 15.82
C GLY A 120 -1.91 2.72 14.86
N ASP A 121 -2.22 1.44 14.87
CA ASP A 121 -1.75 0.41 13.95
C ASP A 121 -2.92 -0.22 13.18
N CYS A 122 -2.74 -1.45 12.67
CA CYS A 122 -3.54 -1.97 11.55
C CYS A 122 -5.06 -1.98 11.84
N GLU A 123 -5.44 -2.48 13.01
CA GLU A 123 -6.81 -2.62 13.49
C GLU A 123 -7.43 -1.27 13.82
N ASP A 124 -6.68 -0.34 14.39
CA ASP A 124 -7.13 1.03 14.66
C ASP A 124 -7.50 1.76 13.36
N TYR A 125 -6.69 1.58 12.29
CA TYR A 125 -7.00 2.12 10.96
C TYR A 125 -8.27 1.47 10.40
N ALA A 126 -8.43 0.16 10.56
CA ALA A 126 -9.61 -0.56 10.07
C ALA A 126 -10.88 -0.09 10.79
N LEU A 127 -10.83 0.08 12.13
CA LEU A 127 -11.94 0.56 12.93
C LEU A 127 -12.32 2.00 12.59
N TYR A 128 -11.33 2.88 12.39
CA TYR A 128 -11.59 4.24 11.90
C TYR A 128 -12.31 4.21 10.55
N LYS A 129 -11.79 3.44 9.58
CA LYS A 129 -12.39 3.34 8.23
C LYS A 129 -13.82 2.81 8.32
N LYS A 130 -14.06 1.73 9.06
CA LYS A 130 -15.40 1.15 9.26
C LYS A 130 -16.37 2.17 9.86
N ARG A 131 -15.96 2.87 10.92
CA ARG A 131 -16.79 3.91 11.56
C ARG A 131 -17.18 5.03 10.60
N GLU A 132 -16.22 5.57 9.86
CA GLU A 132 -16.50 6.68 8.94
C GLU A 132 -17.39 6.23 7.76
N LEU A 133 -17.21 5.01 7.26
CA LEU A 133 -18.06 4.48 6.19
C LEU A 133 -19.49 4.23 6.67
N ILE A 134 -19.68 3.73 7.90
CA ILE A 134 -21.01 3.60 8.51
C ILE A 134 -21.69 4.96 8.66
N ARG A 135 -20.95 6.00 9.08
CA ARG A 135 -21.46 7.38 9.16
C ARG A 135 -21.89 7.94 7.82
N LEU A 136 -21.28 7.47 6.73
CA LEU A 136 -21.64 7.83 5.36
C LEU A 136 -22.77 6.97 4.78
N GLY A 137 -23.40 6.12 5.60
CA GLY A 137 -24.58 5.33 5.24
C GLY A 137 -24.29 3.96 4.64
N ILE A 138 -23.01 3.54 4.60
CA ILE A 138 -22.67 2.18 4.15
C ILE A 138 -23.12 1.18 5.23
N PRO A 139 -23.90 0.14 4.90
CA PRO A 139 -24.35 -0.86 5.86
C PRO A 139 -23.17 -1.52 6.62
N PRO A 140 -23.19 -1.56 7.97
CA PRO A 140 -22.11 -2.16 8.76
C PRO A 140 -21.79 -3.62 8.36
N GLU A 141 -22.82 -4.39 8.04
CA GLU A 141 -22.71 -5.79 7.60
C GLU A 141 -22.00 -5.99 6.25
N GLN A 142 -21.77 -4.91 5.49
CA GLN A 142 -20.99 -4.95 4.23
C GLN A 142 -19.55 -4.47 4.40
N LEU A 143 -19.14 -4.14 5.63
CA LEU A 143 -17.89 -3.46 5.94
C LEU A 143 -16.90 -4.24 6.80
N LEU A 144 -17.16 -5.53 7.05
CA LEU A 144 -16.28 -6.59 7.58
C LEU A 144 -17.19 -7.70 8.14
#